data_AF-A0A2V2VWH4-F1
#
_entry.id   AF-A0A2V2VWH4-F1
#
_cell.length_a   1.000
_cell.length_b   1.000
_cell.length_c   1.000
_cell.angle_alpha   90.00
_cell.angle_beta   90.00
_cell.angle_gamma   90.00
#
_symmetry.space_group_name_H-M   'P 1'
#
loop_
_entity.id
_entity.type
_entity.pdbx_description
1 polymer ?
#
loop_
_entity_poly.entity_id
_entity_poly.type
_entity_poly.pdbx_seq_one_letter_code
_entity_poly.pdbx_strand_id
1 'polypeptide(L)'
;MDSQLLLQREASTRGLTLTSLCQVGTLPTSQKVACCGGLLETIVAESAQDCTVLLRDATGTVHCAIHGAVSSRYPDVLTAGALLLLRDVTVLVTSSLMRPVLIVCLEHLAALMLPEGPPESSQSHAVGFTSTASPFMEVPPQGEEYVSNMCQDTLQEVFHETPHEICLGPVTSVAATTLPKDSLIPSGFDSDEDCLQLADDF
;
A
#
# COMPACT_ATOMS: atom_id res chain seq x y z
N MET A 1 -10.54 20.49 -3.30
CA MET A 1 -9.59 21.36 -2.55
C MET A 1 -8.17 21.03 -2.96
N ASP A 2 -7.23 21.96 -2.80
CA ASP A 2 -5.79 21.68 -2.96
C ASP A 2 -5.29 20.88 -1.75
N SER A 3 -4.98 19.60 -1.96
CA SER A 3 -4.53 18.67 -0.92
C SER A 3 -3.20 19.10 -0.29
N GLN A 4 -2.32 19.77 -1.05
CA GLN A 4 -1.05 20.25 -0.54
C GLN A 4 -1.26 21.38 0.48
N LEU A 5 -2.17 22.32 0.18
CA LEU A 5 -2.51 23.39 1.11
C LEU A 5 -3.17 22.87 2.38
N LEU A 6 -3.99 21.82 2.28
CA LEU A 6 -4.59 21.17 3.45
C LEU A 6 -3.53 20.51 4.33
N LEU A 7 -2.62 19.71 3.76
CA LEU A 7 -1.51 19.12 4.51
C LEU A 7 -0.62 20.17 5.16
N GLN A 8 -0.28 21.23 4.42
CA GLN A 8 0.55 22.32 4.94
C GLN A 8 -0.14 23.03 6.09
N ARG A 9 -1.45 23.32 5.97
CA ARG A 9 -2.24 23.93 7.04
C ARG A 9 -2.24 23.03 8.28
N GLU A 10 -2.56 21.74 8.11
CA GLU A 10 -2.67 20.78 9.22
C GLU A 10 -1.31 20.49 9.90
N ALA A 11 -0.22 20.51 9.14
CA ALA A 11 1.13 20.46 9.73
C ALA A 11 1.42 21.72 10.55
N SER A 12 1.09 22.90 10.00
CA SER A 12 1.37 24.19 10.63
C SER A 12 0.57 24.41 11.92
N THR A 13 -0.69 23.96 11.98
CA THR A 13 -1.51 24.02 13.22
C THR A 13 -0.90 23.21 14.36
N ARG A 14 -0.03 22.24 14.04
CA ARG A 14 0.69 21.38 14.98
C ARG A 14 2.12 21.83 15.23
N GLY A 15 2.55 22.96 14.64
CA GLY A 15 3.92 23.46 14.76
C GLY A 15 4.95 22.62 14.00
N LEU A 16 4.54 21.92 12.95
CA LEU A 16 5.40 21.07 12.14
C LEU A 16 5.62 21.67 10.75
N THR A 17 6.80 21.41 10.19
CA THR A 17 7.12 21.72 8.79
C THR A 17 6.95 20.47 7.94
N LEU A 18 6.12 20.55 6.91
CA LEU A 18 5.87 19.44 6.00
C LEU A 18 7.09 19.19 5.10
N THR A 19 7.67 18.00 5.20
CA THR A 19 8.73 17.52 4.29
C THR A 19 8.07 16.92 3.05
N SER A 20 8.55 17.28 1.85
CA SER A 20 7.95 16.80 0.61
C SER A 20 8.29 15.34 0.32
N LEU A 21 7.40 14.62 -0.36
CA LEU A 21 7.63 13.21 -0.67
C LEU A 21 8.79 13.00 -1.65
N CYS A 22 9.09 13.95 -2.53
CA CYS A 22 10.30 13.89 -3.36
C CYS A 22 11.59 13.93 -2.52
N GLN A 23 11.64 14.75 -1.45
CA GLN A 23 12.77 14.77 -0.52
C GLN A 23 12.86 13.46 0.27
N VAL A 24 11.73 12.93 0.74
CA VAL A 24 11.67 11.64 1.43
C VAL A 24 12.18 10.50 0.53
N GLY A 25 11.75 10.47 -0.73
CA GLY A 25 12.10 9.44 -1.70
C GLY A 25 13.56 9.49 -2.18
N THR A 26 14.32 10.51 -1.80
CA THR A 26 15.74 10.69 -2.15
C THR A 26 16.68 10.60 -0.95
N LEU A 27 16.16 10.24 0.24
CA LEU A 27 16.97 10.09 1.43
C LEU A 27 18.04 8.98 1.24
N PRO A 28 19.32 9.27 1.54
CA PRO A 28 20.41 8.32 1.31
C PRO A 28 20.50 7.24 2.38
N THR A 29 19.90 7.48 3.55
CA THR A 29 19.98 6.59 4.72
C THR A 29 18.64 6.55 5.45
N SER A 30 18.37 5.43 6.11
CA SER A 30 17.21 5.28 6.98
C SER A 30 17.26 6.29 8.12
N GLN A 31 16.17 7.03 8.32
CA GLN A 31 16.08 8.06 9.34
C GLN A 31 14.63 8.40 9.66
N LYS A 32 14.41 9.15 10.74
CA LYS A 32 13.09 9.72 11.04
C LYS A 32 12.85 11.00 10.26
N VAL A 33 11.62 11.17 9.80
CA VAL A 33 11.11 12.41 9.21
C VAL A 33 10.07 13.00 10.15
N ALA A 34 10.30 14.23 10.57
CA ALA A 34 9.48 14.89 11.59
C ALA A 34 8.01 15.01 11.17
N CYS A 35 7.76 15.37 9.90
CA CYS A 35 6.41 15.46 9.34
C CYS A 35 6.44 15.33 7.82
N CYS A 36 5.58 14.47 7.28
CA CYS A 36 5.32 14.35 5.84
C CYS A 36 3.89 13.82 5.66
N GLY A 37 3.40 13.77 4.43
CA GLY A 37 2.03 13.32 4.17
C GLY A 37 1.71 13.33 2.69
N GLY A 38 0.57 12.73 2.35
CA GLY A 38 0.14 12.61 0.97
C GLY A 38 -1.25 12.01 0.86
N LEU A 39 -1.80 12.11 -0.35
CA LEU A 39 -3.00 11.37 -0.75
C LEU A 39 -2.64 9.89 -0.93
N LEU A 40 -3.47 9.00 -0.41
CA LEU A 40 -3.46 7.60 -0.77
C LEU A 40 -3.95 7.47 -2.21
N GLU A 41 -3.05 7.07 -3.10
CA GLU A 41 -3.33 6.92 -4.53
C GLU A 41 -3.81 5.49 -4.84
N THR A 42 -3.03 4.49 -4.45
CA THR A 42 -3.36 3.07 -4.66
C THR A 42 -2.81 2.19 -3.55
N ILE A 43 -3.43 1.02 -3.36
CA ILE A 43 -2.90 -0.07 -2.55
C ILE A 43 -2.05 -0.95 -3.48
N VAL A 44 -0.78 -1.13 -3.13
CA VAL A 44 0.20 -1.91 -3.91
C VAL A 44 0.20 -3.37 -3.48
N ALA A 45 0.11 -3.60 -2.17
CA ALA A 45 0.04 -4.93 -1.59
C ALA A 45 -0.80 -4.89 -0.31
N GLU A 46 -1.59 -5.92 -0.10
CA GLU A 46 -2.43 -6.06 1.08
C GLU A 46 -2.22 -7.44 1.71
N SER A 47 -2.11 -7.47 3.03
CA SER A 47 -2.10 -8.69 3.82
C SER A 47 -3.03 -8.53 5.02
N ALA A 48 -3.32 -9.63 5.72
CA ALA A 48 -4.13 -9.60 6.92
C ALA A 48 -3.52 -8.75 8.07
N GLN A 49 -2.21 -8.49 8.01
CA GLN A 49 -1.49 -7.78 9.07
C GLN A 49 -1.02 -6.40 8.64
N ASP A 50 -0.48 -6.24 7.44
CA ASP A 50 0.06 -4.96 6.97
C ASP A 50 -0.35 -4.69 5.52
N CYS A 51 -0.34 -3.42 5.13
CA CYS A 51 -0.59 -3.02 3.75
C CYS A 51 0.48 -2.05 3.27
N THR A 52 0.81 -2.13 1.99
CA THR A 52 1.70 -1.19 1.31
C THR A 52 0.89 -0.36 0.34
N VAL A 53 0.94 0.95 0.48
CA VAL A 53 0.21 1.92 -0.34
C VAL A 53 1.18 2.89 -1.02
N LEU A 54 0.73 3.56 -2.08
CA LEU A 54 1.42 4.71 -2.65
C LEU A 54 0.81 5.99 -2.10
N LEU A 55 1.66 6.80 -1.46
CA LEU A 55 1.32 8.16 -1.08
C LEU A 55 1.83 9.13 -2.15
N ARG A 56 1.00 10.11 -2.48
CA ARG A 56 1.30 11.15 -3.46
C ARG A 56 1.12 12.55 -2.88
N ASP A 57 2.06 13.43 -3.15
CA ASP A 57 1.93 14.87 -2.91
C ASP A 57 2.18 15.65 -4.21
N ALA A 58 2.28 16.98 -4.14
CA ALA A 58 2.55 17.81 -5.32
C ALA A 58 3.94 17.57 -5.94
N THR A 59 4.85 16.90 -5.22
CA THR A 59 6.27 16.76 -5.59
C THR A 59 6.63 15.36 -6.08
N GLY A 60 5.88 14.32 -5.68
CA GLY A 60 6.16 12.95 -6.09
C GLY A 60 5.35 11.90 -5.35
N THR A 61 5.79 10.65 -5.49
CA THR A 61 5.17 9.48 -4.87
C THR A 61 6.18 8.66 -4.07
N VAL A 62 5.73 8.08 -2.96
CA VAL A 62 6.55 7.25 -2.06
C VAL A 62 5.71 6.05 -1.57
N HIS A 63 6.36 4.89 -1.44
CA HIS A 63 5.73 3.71 -0.84
C HIS A 63 5.60 3.90 0.67
N CYS A 64 4.47 3.47 1.21
CA CYS A 64 4.15 3.56 2.62
C CYS A 64 3.61 2.23 3.10
N ALA A 65 4.34 1.57 4.00
CA ALA A 65 3.88 0.40 4.73
C ALA A 65 3.10 0.86 5.96
N ILE A 66 1.81 0.53 6.00
CA ILE A 66 0.90 0.84 7.09
C ILE A 66 0.66 -0.44 7.88
N HIS A 67 1.01 -0.40 9.17
CA HIS A 67 0.77 -1.51 10.07
C HIS A 67 -0.74 -1.73 10.31
N GLY A 68 -1.20 -2.97 10.40
CA GLY A 68 -2.64 -3.27 10.49
C GLY A 68 -3.35 -2.77 11.73
N ALA A 69 -2.60 -2.45 12.80
CA ALA A 69 -3.18 -1.73 13.93
C ALA A 69 -3.76 -0.36 13.52
N VAL A 70 -3.19 0.28 12.49
CA VAL A 70 -3.67 1.55 11.95
C VAL A 70 -4.98 1.35 11.21
N SER A 71 -5.04 0.41 10.25
CA SER A 71 -6.26 0.13 9.48
C SER A 71 -7.38 -0.49 10.33
N SER A 72 -7.03 -1.27 11.36
CA SER A 72 -8.00 -1.79 12.33
C SER A 72 -8.64 -0.67 13.15
N ARG A 73 -7.87 0.37 13.55
CA ARG A 73 -8.39 1.49 14.32
C ARG A 73 -9.05 2.57 13.45
N TYR A 74 -8.54 2.76 12.24
CA TYR A 74 -9.01 3.75 11.28
C TYR A 74 -9.24 3.05 9.92
N PRO A 75 -10.38 2.37 9.74
CA PRO A 75 -10.64 1.60 8.51
C PRO A 75 -10.55 2.46 7.24
N ASP A 76 -10.99 3.72 7.31
CA ASP A 76 -10.97 4.66 6.20
C ASP A 76 -9.56 5.15 5.82
N VAL A 77 -8.51 4.77 6.57
CA VAL A 77 -7.12 5.12 6.23
C VAL A 77 -6.69 4.53 4.89
N LEU A 78 -7.34 3.44 4.44
CA LEU A 78 -7.09 2.77 3.17
C LEU A 78 -8.04 3.22 2.04
N THR A 79 -8.93 4.18 2.32
CA THR A 79 -9.83 4.73 1.30
C THR A 79 -9.04 5.50 0.25
N ALA A 80 -9.29 5.20 -1.03
CA ALA A 80 -8.69 5.94 -2.14
C ALA A 80 -8.98 7.44 -2.02
N GLY A 81 -7.93 8.26 -2.14
CA GLY A 81 -8.02 9.70 -1.96
C GLY A 81 -8.02 10.19 -0.50
N ALA A 82 -7.89 9.30 0.49
CA ALA A 82 -7.64 9.69 1.87
C ALA A 82 -6.32 10.47 1.96
N LEU A 83 -6.33 11.59 2.68
CA LEU A 83 -5.16 12.45 2.86
C LEU A 83 -4.59 12.23 4.26
N LEU A 84 -3.37 11.69 4.30
CA LEU A 84 -2.69 11.28 5.53
C LEU A 84 -1.62 12.30 5.89
N LEU A 85 -1.65 12.78 7.13
CA LEU A 85 -0.54 13.51 7.74
C LEU A 85 0.17 12.60 8.74
N LEU A 86 1.48 12.44 8.55
CA LEU A 86 2.34 11.58 9.34
C LEU A 86 3.31 12.43 10.16
N ARG A 87 3.62 11.96 11.36
CA ARG A 87 4.50 12.58 12.34
C ARG A 87 5.55 11.56 12.77
N ASP A 88 6.80 12.03 12.92
CA ASP A 88 7.91 11.26 13.48
C ASP A 88 8.07 9.87 12.84
N VAL A 89 7.83 9.79 11.54
CA VAL A 89 7.74 8.54 10.78
C VAL A 89 9.12 8.07 10.38
N THR A 90 9.34 6.76 10.42
CA THR A 90 10.60 6.16 9.97
C THR A 90 10.58 5.97 8.47
N VAL A 91 11.62 6.45 7.80
CA VAL A 91 11.94 6.13 6.41
C VAL A 91 12.97 5.02 6.41
N LEU A 92 12.66 3.91 5.75
CA LEU A 92 13.54 2.77 5.59
C LEU A 92 14.16 2.78 4.19
N VAL A 93 15.48 2.82 4.13
CA VAL A 93 16.29 2.64 2.92
C VAL A 93 16.91 1.25 3.00
N THR A 94 16.55 0.36 2.07
CA THR A 94 16.98 -1.05 2.10
C THR A 94 18.14 -1.32 1.15
N SER A 95 17.96 -1.06 -0.14
CA SER A 95 18.98 -1.26 -1.18
C SER A 95 18.88 -0.18 -2.25
N SER A 96 19.94 0.02 -3.05
CA SER A 96 19.95 1.00 -4.14
C SER A 96 18.95 0.70 -5.27
N LEU A 97 18.39 -0.51 -5.30
CA LEU A 97 17.40 -0.95 -6.28
C LEU A 97 15.96 -0.67 -5.86
N MET A 98 15.74 -0.34 -4.58
CA MET A 98 14.42 -0.08 -4.01
C MET A 98 14.33 1.38 -3.57
N ARG A 99 13.19 2.02 -3.87
CA ARG A 99 12.93 3.37 -3.35
C ARG A 99 12.72 3.29 -1.82
N PRO A 100 13.05 4.37 -1.08
CA PRO A 100 12.74 4.45 0.33
C PRO A 100 11.26 4.20 0.63
N VAL A 101 10.98 3.56 1.76
CA VAL A 101 9.62 3.20 2.20
C VAL A 101 9.33 3.87 3.54
N LEU A 102 8.17 4.49 3.68
CA LEU A 102 7.66 5.01 4.95
C LEU A 102 7.07 3.87 5.78
N ILE A 103 7.40 3.82 7.07
CA ILE A 103 6.88 2.81 8.01
C ILE A 103 5.93 3.48 9.00
N VAL A 104 4.63 3.20 8.90
CA VAL A 104 3.56 3.87 9.64
C VAL A 104 2.94 2.93 10.68
N CYS A 105 3.10 3.32 11.94
CA CYS A 105 2.43 2.74 13.11
C CYS A 105 1.34 3.70 13.59
N LEU A 106 0.63 3.29 14.63
CA LEU A 106 -0.53 4.04 15.14
C LEU A 106 -0.15 5.43 15.67
N GLU A 107 1.02 5.54 16.30
CA GLU A 107 1.58 6.78 16.83
C GLU A 107 2.03 7.76 15.73
N HIS A 108 2.26 7.28 14.51
CA HIS A 108 2.73 8.12 13.40
C HIS A 108 1.58 8.87 12.72
N LEU A 109 0.32 8.40 12.82
CA LEU A 109 -0.82 9.06 12.18
C LEU A 109 -1.23 10.32 12.96
N ALA A 110 -0.89 11.49 12.42
CA ALA A 110 -1.23 12.79 13.02
C ALA A 110 -2.63 13.26 12.63
N ALA A 111 -3.00 13.08 11.35
CA ALA A 111 -4.32 13.42 10.84
C ALA A 111 -4.71 12.51 9.68
N LEU A 112 -6.01 12.27 9.55
CA LEU A 112 -6.66 11.60 8.43
C LEU A 112 -7.80 12.50 7.96
N MET A 113 -7.75 12.94 6.71
CA MET A 113 -8.84 13.68 6.08
C MET A 113 -9.37 12.85 4.93
N LEU A 114 -10.67 12.62 4.93
CA LEU A 114 -11.33 11.81 3.92
C LEU A 114 -11.79 12.69 2.76
N PRO A 115 -11.85 12.16 1.53
CA PRO A 115 -12.49 12.86 0.42
C PRO A 115 -13.94 13.19 0.82
N GLU A 116 -14.41 14.37 0.43
CA GLU A 116 -15.82 14.71 0.61
C GLU A 116 -16.65 13.67 -0.16
N GLY A 117 -17.55 12.98 0.57
CA GLY A 117 -18.49 12.05 -0.04
C GLY A 117 -19.43 12.77 -1.01
N PRO A 118 -20.20 12.04 -1.83
CA PRO A 118 -21.28 12.66 -2.58
C PRO A 118 -22.15 13.47 -1.60
N PRO A 119 -22.57 14.70 -1.96
CA PRO A 119 -23.37 15.52 -1.07
C PRO A 119 -24.56 14.70 -0.61
N GLU A 120 -24.69 14.53 0.71
CA GLU A 120 -25.79 13.75 1.27
C GLU A 120 -27.10 14.34 0.76
N SER A 121 -27.77 13.61 -0.14
CA SER A 121 -29.14 13.94 -0.50
C SER A 121 -29.92 13.79 0.79
N SER A 122 -30.41 14.92 1.30
CA SER A 122 -31.08 15.02 2.57
C SER A 122 -32.36 14.15 2.56
N GLN A 123 -32.25 12.89 2.95
CA GLN A 123 -33.40 12.09 3.33
C GLN A 123 -33.83 12.54 4.72
N SER A 124 -34.70 13.55 4.72
CA SER A 124 -35.49 13.96 5.87
C SER A 124 -36.26 12.76 6.41
N HIS A 125 -35.73 12.11 7.45
CA HIS A 125 -36.52 11.24 8.30
C HIS A 125 -37.40 12.11 9.21
N ALA A 126 -38.50 12.62 8.65
CA ALA A 126 -39.63 13.06 9.44
C ALA A 126 -40.34 11.81 10.00
N VAL A 127 -39.84 11.29 11.12
CA VAL A 127 -40.59 10.28 11.91
C VAL A 127 -41.64 11.05 12.72
N GLY A 128 -42.78 11.30 12.09
CA GLY A 128 -43.96 11.81 12.77
C GLY A 128 -44.51 10.74 13.70
N PHE A 129 -44.24 10.87 15.00
CA PHE A 129 -44.95 10.13 16.03
C PHE A 129 -46.37 10.69 16.15
N THR A 130 -47.34 10.00 15.57
CA THR A 130 -48.74 10.13 16.02
C THR A 130 -49.25 8.76 16.44
N SER A 131 -49.50 8.65 17.74
CA SER A 131 -50.27 7.58 18.36
C SER A 131 -51.71 7.62 17.86
N THR A 132 -52.26 6.48 17.46
CA THR A 132 -53.67 6.12 17.71
C THR A 132 -53.83 4.60 17.64
N ALA A 133 -54.67 4.09 18.54
CA ALA A 133 -54.78 2.69 18.93
C ALA A 133 -55.95 1.93 18.28
N SER A 134 -55.75 0.61 18.12
CA SER A 134 -56.72 -0.52 18.26
C SER A 134 -57.83 -0.74 17.20
N PRO A 135 -58.56 -1.90 17.17
CA PRO A 135 -58.23 -3.31 17.49
C PRO A 135 -58.71 -4.38 16.45
N PHE A 136 -58.13 -5.59 16.53
CA PHE A 136 -58.65 -6.97 16.32
C PHE A 136 -59.57 -7.43 15.14
N MET A 137 -59.42 -8.75 14.88
CA MET A 137 -60.06 -9.71 13.94
C MET A 137 -59.30 -9.83 12.59
N GLU A 138 -58.95 -10.99 12.04
CA GLU A 138 -59.52 -12.35 12.05
C GLU A 138 -58.44 -13.34 11.48
N VAL A 139 -58.48 -14.64 11.79
CA VAL A 139 -57.55 -15.69 11.28
C VAL A 139 -58.35 -16.74 10.45
N PRO A 140 -57.72 -17.73 9.75
CA PRO A 140 -57.61 -17.94 8.30
C PRO A 140 -58.51 -19.10 7.78
N PRO A 141 -58.36 -19.66 6.54
CA PRO A 141 -57.47 -20.84 6.36
C PRO A 141 -56.92 -21.20 4.92
N GLN A 142 -55.84 -22.00 4.93
CA GLN A 142 -55.49 -23.20 4.11
C GLN A 142 -55.08 -23.21 2.61
N GLY A 143 -54.06 -24.07 2.35
CA GLY A 143 -53.57 -24.65 1.07
C GLY A 143 -52.03 -24.70 1.04
N GLU A 144 -51.31 -25.75 1.49
CA GLU A 144 -50.92 -27.00 0.76
C GLU A 144 -50.45 -26.70 -0.69
N GLU A 145 -49.27 -27.06 -1.22
CA GLU A 145 -48.39 -28.23 -1.07
C GLU A 145 -47.02 -27.95 -1.77
N TYR A 146 -45.98 -28.70 -1.37
CA TYR A 146 -44.87 -29.33 -2.15
C TYR A 146 -44.48 -28.76 -3.55
N VAL A 147 -43.20 -28.65 -3.97
CA VAL A 147 -42.31 -29.74 -4.43
C VAL A 147 -40.87 -29.20 -4.70
N SER A 148 -39.87 -30.03 -4.41
CA SER A 148 -38.43 -29.92 -4.71
C SER A 148 -38.03 -29.91 -6.19
N ASN A 149 -36.78 -29.45 -6.45
CA ASN A 149 -35.76 -29.95 -7.41
C ASN A 149 -35.14 -28.79 -8.21
N MET A 150 -33.93 -28.83 -8.77
CA MET A 150 -32.67 -29.58 -8.64
C MET A 150 -31.80 -29.02 -9.80
N CYS A 151 -30.49 -28.86 -9.57
CA CYS A 151 -29.34 -28.88 -10.51
C CYS A 151 -29.44 -28.32 -11.95
N GLN A 152 -28.44 -27.51 -12.33
CA GLN A 152 -27.46 -27.74 -13.43
C GLN A 152 -26.42 -26.58 -13.37
N ASP A 153 -25.15 -26.82 -13.01
CA ASP A 153 -24.00 -27.13 -13.90
C ASP A 153 -24.17 -26.53 -15.32
N THR A 154 -23.27 -25.74 -15.91
CA THR A 154 -21.87 -26.09 -16.20
C THR A 154 -21.11 -24.91 -16.87
N LEU A 155 -19.78 -24.98 -16.84
CA LEU A 155 -18.76 -24.47 -17.80
C LEU A 155 -18.24 -23.02 -17.69
N GLN A 156 -17.23 -22.92 -16.83
CA GLN A 156 -15.88 -22.36 -17.05
C GLN A 156 -15.41 -22.31 -18.52
N GLU A 157 -15.02 -21.13 -19.01
CA GLU A 157 -14.16 -20.97 -20.18
C GLU A 157 -12.97 -20.06 -19.81
N VAL A 158 -11.78 -20.65 -19.86
CA VAL A 158 -10.49 -20.05 -19.53
C VAL A 158 -9.90 -19.49 -20.83
N PHE A 159 -9.69 -18.18 -20.91
CA PHE A 159 -8.87 -17.57 -21.95
C PHE A 159 -7.42 -17.51 -21.47
N HIS A 160 -6.57 -18.33 -22.10
CA HIS A 160 -5.11 -18.24 -22.04
C HIS A 160 -4.66 -17.34 -23.21
N GLU A 161 -4.10 -16.17 -22.92
CA GLU A 161 -3.36 -15.37 -23.90
C GLU A 161 -1.91 -15.24 -23.44
N THR A 162 -1.00 -15.86 -24.18
CA THR A 162 0.46 -15.75 -24.01
C THR A 162 1.02 -14.92 -25.16
N PRO A 163 1.84 -13.89 -24.91
CA PRO A 163 2.74 -13.36 -25.92
C PRO A 163 4.14 -13.97 -25.83
N HIS A 164 4.65 -14.26 -27.02
CA HIS A 164 5.98 -14.71 -27.37
C HIS A 164 7.13 -13.88 -26.76
N GLU A 165 8.23 -14.52 -26.40
CA GLU A 165 9.57 -14.00 -26.71
C GLU A 165 10.54 -15.14 -27.06
N ILE A 166 11.16 -14.99 -28.22
CA ILE A 166 12.06 -15.94 -28.87
C ILE A 166 13.49 -15.53 -28.51
N CYS A 167 14.24 -16.42 -27.90
CA CYS A 167 15.67 -16.26 -27.65
C CYS A 167 16.43 -17.26 -28.53
N LEU A 168 17.50 -16.80 -29.21
CA LEU A 168 18.67 -17.50 -29.82
C LEU A 168 19.25 -16.56 -30.91
N GLY A 169 20.33 -15.81 -30.67
CA GLY A 169 21.72 -16.27 -30.79
C GLY A 169 22.68 -15.12 -31.20
N PRO A 170 24.01 -15.35 -31.25
CA PRO A 170 25.05 -14.38 -30.86
C PRO A 170 25.78 -13.70 -32.04
N VAL A 171 26.33 -12.49 -31.83
CA VAL A 171 27.42 -11.95 -32.67
C VAL A 171 28.39 -11.10 -31.82
N THR A 172 29.66 -11.50 -31.88
CA THR A 172 30.88 -10.87 -31.37
C THR A 172 31.21 -9.51 -32.00
N SER A 173 31.83 -8.60 -31.23
CA SER A 173 32.83 -7.65 -31.76
C SER A 173 33.89 -7.28 -30.72
N VAL A 174 35.06 -7.90 -30.90
CA VAL A 174 36.44 -7.50 -30.55
C VAL A 174 36.73 -6.15 -31.24
N ALA A 175 37.57 -5.18 -30.84
CA ALA A 175 38.42 -4.83 -29.69
C ALA A 175 38.86 -3.35 -29.89
N ALA A 176 39.40 -2.68 -28.87
CA ALA A 176 40.64 -1.89 -29.00
C ALA A 176 41.18 -1.43 -27.63
N THR A 177 42.41 -1.85 -27.41
CA THR A 177 43.34 -1.65 -26.30
C THR A 177 43.78 -0.18 -26.14
N THR A 178 44.08 0.25 -24.91
CA THR A 178 45.32 0.99 -24.56
C THR A 178 45.53 1.01 -23.05
N LEU A 179 46.61 0.34 -22.62
CA LEU A 179 47.25 0.42 -21.30
C LEU A 179 48.58 1.18 -21.51
N PRO A 180 49.15 1.82 -20.47
CA PRO A 180 50.45 1.31 -20.05
C PRO A 180 50.74 1.37 -18.53
N LYS A 181 51.43 0.31 -18.07
CA LYS A 181 52.54 0.26 -17.08
C LYS A 181 52.30 0.81 -15.66
N ASP A 182 52.87 0.26 -14.59
CA ASP A 182 53.71 -0.89 -14.27
C ASP A 182 53.72 -0.90 -12.73
N SER A 183 53.41 -2.01 -12.06
CA SER A 183 54.08 -2.35 -10.79
C SER A 183 53.88 -3.82 -10.44
N LEU A 184 54.97 -4.57 -10.53
CA LEU A 184 55.10 -5.98 -10.15
C LEU A 184 55.40 -6.12 -8.63
N ILE A 185 54.55 -6.90 -7.94
CA ILE A 185 54.86 -8.09 -7.05
C ILE A 185 55.59 -7.81 -5.70
N PRO A 186 55.40 -8.59 -4.57
CA PRO A 186 54.91 -9.98 -4.46
C PRO A 186 53.86 -10.37 -3.39
N SER A 187 53.15 -11.44 -3.75
CA SER A 187 52.69 -12.63 -2.99
C SER A 187 52.56 -12.63 -1.45
N GLY A 188 51.36 -12.96 -1.00
CA GLY A 188 51.10 -13.70 0.24
C GLY A 188 49.81 -14.48 0.07
N PHE A 189 49.91 -15.80 -0.12
CA PHE A 189 48.82 -16.75 0.04
C PHE A 189 48.30 -16.65 1.49
N ASP A 190 46.99 -16.52 1.68
CA ASP A 190 46.32 -17.35 2.67
C ASP A 190 44.90 -17.66 2.19
N SER A 191 44.52 -18.91 2.41
CA SER A 191 43.43 -19.64 1.78
C SER A 191 42.54 -20.15 2.88
N ASP A 192 41.52 -19.38 3.25
CA ASP A 192 40.50 -19.75 4.23
C ASP A 192 39.24 -20.23 3.48
N GLU A 193 39.36 -21.47 3.00
CA GLU A 193 38.27 -22.31 2.53
C GLU A 193 37.40 -22.73 3.73
N ASP A 194 36.59 -21.81 4.27
CA ASP A 194 35.53 -22.17 5.23
C ASP A 194 34.33 -22.76 4.47
N CYS A 195 34.53 -23.95 3.92
CA CYS A 195 33.46 -24.78 3.38
C CYS A 195 32.69 -25.42 4.54
N LEU A 196 31.53 -24.86 4.90
CA LEU A 196 30.60 -25.47 5.85
C LEU A 196 30.09 -26.81 5.29
N GLN A 197 30.57 -27.90 5.87
CA GLN A 197 30.19 -29.26 5.52
C GLN A 197 28.85 -29.60 6.21
N LEU A 198 27.75 -29.57 5.45
CA LEU A 198 26.45 -30.06 5.91
C LEU A 198 26.54 -31.60 6.03
N ALA A 199 26.32 -32.12 7.23
CA ALA A 199 26.11 -33.54 7.44
C ALA A 199 24.69 -33.88 6.97
N ASP A 200 24.59 -34.72 5.94
CA ASP A 200 23.35 -35.42 5.64
C ASP A 200 23.15 -36.51 6.71
N ASP A 201 22.15 -36.34 7.56
CA ASP A 201 21.62 -37.43 8.39
C ASP A 201 20.66 -38.28 7.54
N PHE A 202 20.90 -39.60 7.58
CA PHE A 202 20.22 -40.67 6.82
C PHE A 202 18.71 -40.78 7.04
#